data_AF-A0A968BV79-F1
#
_entry.id   AF-A0A968BV79-F1
#
_cell.length_a   1.000
_cell.length_b   1.000
_cell.length_c   1.000
_cell.angle_alpha   90.00
_cell.angle_beta   90.00
_cell.angle_gamma   90.00
#
_symmetry.space_group_name_H-M   'P 1'
#
loop_
_entity.id
_entity.type
_entity.pdbx_description
1 polymer ?
#
loop_
_entity_poly.entity_id
_entity_poly.type
_entity_poly.pdbx_seq_one_letter_code
_entity_poly.pdbx_strand_id
1 'polypeptide(L)'
;MIRQALTVEQAIEFLNELVAVDPKAMELLIEMRAPCNQGMLAHPTVQVTDYHEDGIPRVGILGLLNGLFGTYEDGPKEGWGPIAAYWEDDGTFKGFRPTIDKEVTP
;
A
#
# COMPACT_ATOMS: atom_id res chain seq x y z
N MET A 1 -9.21 22.36 6.42
CA MET A 1 -8.64 22.87 5.15
C MET A 1 -8.68 21.73 4.13
N ILE A 2 -9.05 22.01 2.88
CA ILE A 2 -9.12 21.00 1.81
C ILE A 2 -7.89 21.19 0.90
N ARG A 3 -7.19 20.10 0.58
CA ARG A 3 -6.08 20.11 -0.39
C ARG A 3 -6.65 19.95 -1.80
N GLN A 4 -6.24 20.80 -2.74
CA GLN A 4 -6.67 20.71 -4.15
C GLN A 4 -5.86 19.66 -4.93
N ALA A 5 -4.63 19.39 -4.50
CA ALA A 5 -3.75 18.35 -5.02
C ALA A 5 -2.89 17.78 -3.89
N LEU A 6 -2.41 16.56 -4.07
CA LEU A 6 -1.53 15.85 -3.13
C LEU A 6 -0.49 15.06 -3.93
N THR A 7 0.78 15.18 -3.58
CA THR A 7 1.84 14.31 -4.14
C THR A 7 1.98 13.02 -3.32
N VAL A 8 2.66 12.02 -3.87
CA VAL A 8 2.95 10.77 -3.16
C VAL A 8 3.76 11.03 -1.89
N GLU A 9 4.75 11.91 -1.95
CA GLU A 9 5.61 12.26 -0.83
C GLU A 9 4.80 12.91 0.30
N GLN A 10 3.90 13.82 -0.04
CA GLN A 10 3.01 14.46 0.94
C GLN A 10 2.05 13.47 1.59
N ALA A 11 1.61 12.45 0.84
CA ALA A 11 0.80 11.37 1.40
C ALA A 11 1.61 10.50 2.37
N ILE A 12 2.84 10.12 1.99
CA ILE A 12 3.75 9.34 2.84
C ILE A 12 4.10 10.11 4.12
N GLU A 13 4.42 11.40 4.01
CA GLU A 13 4.69 12.26 5.16
C GLU A 13 3.51 12.28 6.13
N PHE A 14 2.30 12.54 5.62
CA PHE A 14 1.09 12.52 6.43
C PHE A 14 0.84 11.16 7.09
N LEU A 15 1.01 10.06 6.36
CA LEU A 15 0.83 8.72 6.92
C LEU A 15 1.85 8.43 8.03
N ASN A 16 3.10 8.87 7.88
CA ASN A 16 4.13 8.70 8.90
C ASN A 16 3.92 9.62 10.12
N GLU A 17 3.36 10.82 9.94
CA GLU A 17 2.88 11.64 11.06
C GLU A 17 1.83 10.88 11.88
N LEU A 18 0.90 10.18 11.23
CA LEU A 18 -0.10 9.35 11.92
C LEU A 18 0.52 8.13 12.61
N VAL A 19 1.54 7.51 12.03
CA VAL A 19 2.29 6.41 12.66
C VAL A 19 2.98 6.89 13.94
N ALA A 20 3.53 8.11 13.94
CA ALA A 20 4.13 8.70 15.14
C ALA A 20 3.10 9.02 16.24
N VAL A 21 1.85 9.32 15.86
CA VAL A 21 0.75 9.62 16.79
C VAL A 21 0.15 8.33 17.38
N ASP A 22 -0.18 7.35 16.54
CA ASP A 22 -0.75 6.06 16.97
C ASP A 22 -0.27 4.91 16.05
N PRO A 23 0.88 4.29 16.37
CA PRO A 23 1.42 3.23 15.53
C PRO A 23 0.54 1.98 15.52
N LYS A 24 -0.21 1.71 16.60
CA LYS A 24 -1.03 0.49 16.69
C LYS A 24 -2.28 0.59 15.84
N ALA A 25 -2.94 1.76 15.83
CA ALA A 25 -4.06 2.00 14.93
C ALA A 25 -3.63 1.91 13.46
N MET A 26 -2.47 2.48 13.12
CA MET A 26 -1.96 2.44 11.75
C MET A 26 -1.58 1.03 11.31
N GLU A 27 -0.95 0.24 12.18
CA GLU A 27 -0.69 -1.18 11.93
C GLU A 27 -2.00 -1.95 11.66
N LEU A 28 -3.02 -1.80 12.51
CA LEU A 28 -4.32 -2.46 12.33
C LEU A 28 -4.99 -2.11 11.01
N LEU A 29 -4.95 -0.83 10.60
CA LEU A 29 -5.46 -0.39 9.30
C LEU A 29 -4.70 -1.02 8.14
N ILE A 30 -3.38 -1.15 8.27
CA ILE A 30 -2.52 -1.74 7.25
C ILE A 30 -2.64 -3.25 7.17
N GLU A 31 -2.97 -3.94 8.27
CA GLU A 31 -3.22 -5.38 8.27
C GLU A 31 -4.65 -5.74 7.84
N MET A 32 -5.60 -4.81 7.95
CA MET A 32 -6.99 -5.06 7.55
C MET A 32 -7.08 -5.42 6.06
N ARG A 33 -7.70 -6.57 5.78
CA ARG A 33 -7.95 -7.08 4.43
C ARG A 33 -9.43 -7.39 4.28
N ALA A 34 -10.15 -6.56 3.53
CA ALA A 34 -11.57 -6.74 3.29
C ALA A 34 -11.80 -7.61 2.05
N PRO A 35 -12.67 -8.64 2.10
CA PRO A 35 -13.15 -9.33 0.91
C PRO A 35 -13.69 -8.34 -0.12
N CYS A 36 -13.35 -8.56 -1.39
CA CYS A 36 -13.81 -7.74 -2.51
C CYS A 36 -14.27 -8.62 -3.67
N ASN A 37 -14.86 -8.00 -4.69
CA ASN A 37 -15.36 -8.71 -5.87
C ASN A 37 -14.33 -8.72 -7.00
N GLN A 38 -14.63 -9.45 -8.07
CA GLN A 38 -13.80 -9.53 -9.27
C GLN A 38 -13.58 -8.19 -9.96
N GLY A 39 -14.51 -7.24 -9.81
CA GLY A 39 -14.35 -5.89 -10.35
C GLY A 39 -13.23 -5.11 -9.67
N MET A 40 -13.09 -5.25 -8.35
CA MET A 40 -11.96 -4.65 -7.61
C MET A 40 -10.64 -5.33 -7.99
N LEU A 41 -10.64 -6.66 -8.13
CA LEU A 41 -9.46 -7.42 -8.56
C LEU A 41 -8.98 -7.03 -9.97
N ALA A 42 -9.92 -6.74 -10.88
CA ALA A 42 -9.63 -6.34 -12.26
C ALA A 42 -9.35 -4.83 -12.44
N HIS A 43 -9.33 -4.05 -11.36
CA HIS A 43 -9.11 -2.61 -11.45
C HIS A 43 -7.65 -2.33 -11.89
N PRO A 44 -7.42 -1.43 -12.86
CA PRO A 44 -6.09 -1.28 -13.50
C PRO A 44 -4.97 -0.81 -12.57
N THR A 45 -5.31 -0.13 -11.47
CA THR A 45 -4.30 0.44 -10.55
C THR A 45 -4.45 -0.02 -9.10
N VAL A 46 -5.61 -0.55 -8.70
CA VAL A 46 -5.83 -0.92 -7.29
C VAL A 46 -5.14 -2.26 -7.06
N GLN A 47 -4.34 -2.33 -6.01
CA GLN A 47 -3.64 -3.56 -5.68
C GLN A 47 -4.52 -4.44 -4.78
N VAL A 48 -4.80 -5.64 -5.25
CA VAL A 48 -5.63 -6.63 -4.58
C VAL A 48 -4.80 -7.90 -4.38
N THR A 49 -4.95 -8.55 -3.23
CA THR A 49 -4.35 -9.85 -2.96
C THR A 49 -5.36 -10.95 -3.30
N ASP A 50 -5.00 -11.88 -4.18
CA ASP A 50 -5.81 -13.03 -4.59
C ASP A 50 -5.36 -14.36 -3.95
N TYR A 51 -4.22 -14.37 -3.26
CA TYR A 51 -3.58 -15.58 -2.70
C TYR A 51 -4.15 -16.08 -1.35
N HIS A 52 -5.45 -16.00 -1.14
CA HIS A 52 -6.06 -16.57 0.07
C HIS A 52 -6.64 -17.96 -0.19
N GLU A 53 -6.57 -18.86 0.81
CA GLU A 53 -6.98 -20.28 0.69
C GLU A 53 -8.45 -20.46 0.26
N ASP A 54 -9.31 -19.47 0.54
CA ASP A 54 -10.73 -19.49 0.18
C ASP A 54 -11.01 -18.97 -1.24
N GLY A 55 -9.98 -18.53 -1.98
CA GLY A 55 -10.11 -17.98 -3.33
C GLY A 55 -10.83 -16.63 -3.38
N ILE A 56 -11.06 -15.97 -2.24
CA ILE A 56 -11.74 -14.68 -2.18
C ILE A 56 -10.70 -13.56 -2.25
N PRO A 57 -10.74 -12.69 -3.28
CA PRO A 57 -9.80 -11.59 -3.37
C PRO A 57 -10.04 -10.58 -2.25
N ARG A 58 -8.97 -9.98 -1.74
CA ARG A 58 -9.03 -9.02 -0.64
C ARG A 58 -8.25 -7.76 -0.95
N VAL A 59 -8.80 -6.64 -0.49
CA VAL A 59 -8.18 -5.32 -0.62
C VAL A 59 -7.88 -4.73 0.76
N GLY A 60 -6.71 -4.12 0.90
CA GLY A 60 -6.33 -3.34 2.06
C GLY A 60 -6.22 -1.86 1.73
N ILE A 61 -6.09 -1.01 2.75
CA ILE A 61 -6.01 0.44 2.56
C ILE A 61 -4.83 0.85 1.67
N LEU A 62 -3.68 0.17 1.78
CA LEU A 62 -2.52 0.47 0.95
C LEU A 62 -2.79 0.23 -0.54
N GLY A 63 -3.54 -0.83 -0.87
CA GLY A 63 -3.90 -1.12 -2.26
C GLY A 63 -4.82 -0.08 -2.88
N LEU A 64 -5.72 0.51 -2.07
CA LEU A 64 -6.57 1.63 -2.48
C LEU A 64 -5.76 2.92 -2.68
N LEU A 65 -4.85 3.23 -1.74
CA LEU A 65 -3.99 4.41 -1.84
C LEU A 65 -3.07 4.33 -3.06
N ASN A 66 -2.48 3.16 -3.30
CA ASN A 66 -1.70 2.91 -4.50
C ASN A 66 -2.56 3.03 -5.77
N GLY A 67 -3.80 2.52 -5.76
CA GLY A 67 -4.72 2.73 -6.87
C GLY A 67 -5.03 4.19 -7.18
N LEU A 68 -5.08 5.05 -6.16
CA LEU A 68 -5.29 6.49 -6.31
C LEU A 68 -4.08 7.19 -6.96
N PHE A 69 -2.86 6.80 -6.60
CA PHE A 69 -1.64 7.40 -7.14
C PHE A 69 -1.15 6.74 -8.45
N GLY A 70 -1.69 5.58 -8.80
CA GLY A 70 -1.32 4.81 -9.98
C GLY A 70 -0.23 3.78 -9.71
N THR A 71 0.30 3.21 -10.77
CA THR A 71 1.32 2.15 -10.73
C THR A 71 2.48 2.49 -11.64
N TYR A 72 3.66 1.92 -11.38
CA TYR A 72 4.76 1.97 -12.34
C TYR A 72 4.38 1.25 -13.63
N GLU A 73 4.64 1.89 -14.77
CA GLU A 73 4.28 1.37 -16.09
C GLU A 73 5.28 0.35 -16.63
N ASP A 74 6.53 0.39 -16.16
CA ASP A 74 7.61 -0.49 -16.59
C ASP A 74 8.64 -0.77 -15.48
N GLY A 75 9.62 -1.62 -15.80
CA GLY A 75 10.75 -1.94 -14.92
C GLY A 75 10.45 -3.01 -13.86
N PRO A 76 11.38 -3.22 -12.91
CA PRO A 76 11.26 -4.27 -11.88
C PRO A 76 10.05 -4.15 -10.95
N LYS A 77 9.35 -3.01 -11.00
CA LYS A 77 8.17 -2.68 -10.19
C LYS A 77 6.93 -2.44 -11.05
N GLU A 78 6.93 -2.84 -12.32
CA GLU A 78 5.74 -2.77 -13.17
C GLU A 78 4.49 -3.31 -12.45
N GLY A 79 3.42 -2.51 -12.45
CA GLY A 79 2.16 -2.83 -11.76
C GLY A 79 2.16 -2.57 -10.24
N TRP A 80 3.28 -2.14 -9.65
CA TRP A 80 3.33 -1.77 -8.24
C TRP A 80 2.94 -0.31 -8.03
N GLY A 81 2.24 -0.02 -6.94
CA GLY A 81 2.01 1.37 -6.53
C GLY A 81 3.22 2.00 -5.85
N PRO A 82 3.24 3.35 -5.75
CA PRO A 82 4.42 4.09 -5.33
C PRO A 82 4.61 4.14 -3.79
N ILE A 83 3.65 3.66 -3.00
CA ILE A 83 3.72 3.63 -1.54
C ILE A 83 3.94 2.20 -1.05
N ALA A 84 4.95 2.01 -0.20
CA ALA A 84 5.25 0.76 0.47
C ALA A 84 5.17 0.92 1.99
N ALA A 85 4.49 -0.02 2.65
CA ALA A 85 4.67 -0.25 4.08
C ALA A 85 6.03 -0.93 4.31
N TYR A 86 6.72 -0.56 5.39
CA TYR A 86 7.93 -1.26 5.81
C TYR A 86 7.86 -1.68 7.27
N TRP A 87 8.55 -2.78 7.53
CA TRP A 87 8.52 -3.54 8.76
C TRP A 87 9.97 -3.82 9.16
N GLU A 88 10.23 -3.95 10.45
CA GLU A 88 11.50 -4.53 10.94
C GLU A 88 11.51 -6.04 10.73
N ASP A 89 12.69 -6.63 10.91
CA ASP A 89 12.89 -8.08 10.80
C ASP A 89 12.08 -8.88 11.85
N ASP A 90 11.70 -8.26 12.96
CA ASP A 90 10.85 -8.86 13.99
C ASP A 90 9.34 -8.81 13.66
N GLY A 91 8.98 -8.26 12.50
CA GLY A 91 7.60 -8.10 12.07
C GLY A 91 6.88 -6.90 12.68
N THR A 92 7.61 -5.96 13.30
CA THR A 92 7.03 -4.70 13.81
C THR A 92 6.79 -3.71 12.67
N PHE A 93 5.57 -3.15 12.58
CA PHE A 93 5.27 -2.09 11.63
C PHE A 93 6.05 -0.81 11.94
N LYS A 94 6.68 -0.20 10.94
CA LYS A 94 7.46 1.05 11.11
C LYS A 94 6.93 2.25 10.38
N GLY A 95 6.18 2.04 9.31
CA GLY A 95 5.54 3.13 8.58
C GLY A 95 5.60 2.94 7.07
N PHE A 96 5.67 4.06 6.37
CA PHE A 96 5.55 4.14 4.93
C PHE A 96 6.78 4.76 4.29
N ARG A 97 7.12 4.29 3.10
CA ARG A 97 8.20 4.83 2.27
C ARG A 97 7.84 4.74 0.80
N PRO A 98 8.55 5.45 -0.09
CA PRO A 98 8.44 5.20 -1.51
C PRO A 98 8.74 3.74 -1.83
N THR A 99 8.03 3.17 -2.79
CA THR A 99 8.39 1.87 -3.37
C THR A 99 9.73 2.03 -4.08
N ILE A 100 10.79 1.49 -3.47
CA ILE A 100 12.14 1.48 -4.01
C ILE A 100 12.42 0.19 -4.77
N ASP A 101 13.29 0.27 -5.77
CA ASP A 101 13.96 -0.89 -6.33
C ASP A 101 14.81 -1.52 -5.22
N LYS A 102 14.40 -2.69 -4.74
CA LYS A 102 15.39 -3.61 -4.18
C LYS A 102 15.96 -4.36 -5.39
N GLU A 103 17.23 -4.14 -5.69
CA GLU A 103 18.00 -5.13 -6.45
C GLU A 103 17.73 -6.48 -5.79
N VAL A 104 17.24 -7.43 -6.59
CA VAL A 104 17.17 -8.83 -6.16
C VAL A 104 18.61 -9.26 -5.99
N THR A 105 19.11 -9.26 -4.76
CA THR A 105 20.39 -9.91 -4.47
C THR A 105 20.23 -11.38 -4.84
N PRO A 106 21.13 -11.95 -5.68
CA PRO A 106 21.02 -13.31 -6.19
C PRO A 106 20.97 -14.37 -5.08
#